data_AF-A0A8I2K0Y1-F1
#
_entry.id   AF-A0A8I2K0Y1-F1
#
_cell.length_a   1.000
_cell.length_b   1.000
_cell.length_c   1.000
_cell.angle_alpha   90.00
_cell.angle_beta   90.00
_cell.angle_gamma   90.00
#
_symmetry.space_group_name_H-M   'P 1'
#
loop_
_entity.id
_entity.type
_entity.pdbx_description
1 polymer ?
#
loop_
_entity_poly.entity_id
_entity_poly.type
_entity_poly.pdbx_seq_one_letter_code
_entity_poly.pdbx_strand_id
1 'polypeptide(L)'
;MVLLDNQSIDARLADAHLKIITVRDDNKINAALFPFGYTEIRIGEGLQLYNTAFDLQKFQKKEYGEQFAATEGFQAALNEAATLSMLHVNVARVAFRNHGYLLREAELDDERKVTYTGWLGQTRQFYSVCLEHPDAPPLLEKFGLTTDILTAAQQKVEDVHSLKIKQIHESGDAQLATKERDKALDTLEAWVADLVAIARVALADSPQLLEKMGIKVKS
;
A
#
# COMPACT_ATOMS: atom_id res chain seq x y z
N MET A 1 6.68 -21.80 25.05
CA MET A 1 6.74 -21.36 23.65
C MET A 1 5.46 -21.81 22.98
N VAL A 2 4.40 -20.99 23.06
CA VAL A 2 3.10 -21.32 22.47
C VAL A 2 3.21 -21.01 20.98
N LEU A 3 3.05 -22.04 20.16
CA LEU A 3 2.92 -21.96 18.71
C LEU A 3 1.74 -21.04 18.41
N LEU A 4 2.03 -19.80 18.00
CA LEU A 4 1.07 -18.98 17.29
C LEU A 4 0.85 -19.68 15.95
N ASP A 5 -0.23 -20.47 15.88
CA ASP A 5 -0.74 -21.02 14.63
C ASP A 5 -0.80 -19.89 13.59
N ASN A 6 -0.37 -20.17 12.37
CA ASN A 6 -0.31 -19.25 11.22
C ASN A 6 -1.72 -18.88 10.73
N GLN A 7 -2.55 -18.31 11.61
CA GLN A 7 -3.91 -17.87 11.34
C GLN A 7 -3.90 -16.48 10.72
N SER A 8 -4.74 -16.27 9.71
CA SER A 8 -4.95 -14.94 9.13
C SER A 8 -5.40 -13.93 10.20
N ILE A 9 -5.12 -12.65 10.00
CA ILE A 9 -5.58 -11.57 10.89
C ILE A 9 -7.10 -11.60 11.04
N ASP A 10 -7.83 -11.89 9.97
CA ASP A 10 -9.29 -11.98 10.01
C ASP A 10 -9.75 -13.15 10.91
N ALA A 11 -9.04 -14.27 10.90
CA ALA A 11 -9.31 -15.40 11.80
C ALA A 11 -9.00 -15.05 13.26
N ARG A 12 -7.87 -14.36 13.52
CA ARG A 12 -7.50 -13.88 14.87
C ARG A 12 -8.55 -12.91 15.43
N LEU A 13 -9.04 -11.98 14.61
CA LEU A 13 -10.13 -11.06 14.96
C LEU A 13 -11.45 -11.80 15.24
N ALA A 14 -11.81 -12.76 14.39
CA ALA A 14 -13.02 -13.56 14.58
C ALA A 14 -12.97 -14.39 15.89
N ASP A 15 -11.82 -14.98 16.19
CA ASP A 15 -11.58 -15.74 17.41
C ASP A 15 -11.65 -14.86 18.67
N ALA A 16 -11.02 -13.69 18.64
CA ALA A 16 -11.10 -12.69 19.69
C ALA A 16 -12.55 -12.25 19.93
N HIS A 17 -13.27 -11.91 18.86
CA HIS A 17 -14.66 -11.49 18.95
C HIS A 17 -15.53 -12.56 19.58
N LEU A 18 -15.42 -13.83 19.12
CA LEU A 18 -16.12 -14.98 19.67
C LEU A 18 -15.93 -15.09 21.18
N LYS A 19 -14.69 -15.01 21.67
CA LYS A 19 -14.40 -15.10 23.11
C LYS A 19 -15.07 -13.99 23.90
N ILE A 20 -14.98 -12.76 23.42
CA ILE A 20 -15.57 -11.59 24.09
C ILE A 20 -17.10 -11.69 24.14
N ILE A 21 -17.74 -11.99 23.00
CA ILE A 21 -19.21 -12.08 22.94
C ILE A 21 -19.75 -13.25 23.75
N THR A 22 -19.07 -14.40 23.76
CA THR A 22 -19.48 -15.53 24.60
C THR A 22 -19.49 -15.16 26.09
N VAL A 23 -18.51 -14.39 26.57
CA VAL A 23 -18.48 -13.93 27.97
C VAL A 23 -19.58 -12.90 28.27
N ARG A 24 -19.94 -12.08 27.28
CA ARG A 24 -21.04 -11.12 27.40
C ARG A 24 -22.40 -11.81 27.47
N ASP A 25 -22.63 -12.81 26.60
CA ASP A 25 -23.97 -13.34 26.32
C ASP A 25 -24.31 -14.65 27.06
N ASP A 26 -23.31 -15.44 27.49
CA ASP A 26 -23.54 -16.63 28.32
C ASP A 26 -23.49 -16.27 29.81
N ASN A 27 -24.67 -16.17 30.44
CA ASN A 27 -24.83 -15.83 31.85
C ASN A 27 -23.99 -16.69 32.81
N LYS A 28 -23.74 -17.97 32.49
CA LYS A 28 -22.94 -18.85 33.36
C LYS A 28 -21.46 -18.47 33.29
N ILE A 29 -20.96 -18.20 32.09
CA ILE A 29 -19.58 -17.76 31.87
C ILE A 29 -19.39 -16.37 32.48
N ASN A 30 -20.31 -15.45 32.20
CA ASN A 30 -20.30 -14.11 32.77
C ASN A 30 -20.22 -14.13 34.30
N ALA A 31 -21.12 -14.87 34.95
CA ALA A 31 -21.16 -14.98 36.41
C ALA A 31 -19.89 -15.60 37.00
N ALA A 32 -19.26 -16.56 36.30
CA ALA A 32 -18.01 -17.18 36.74
C ALA A 32 -16.80 -16.24 36.64
N LEU A 33 -16.75 -15.39 35.62
CA LEU A 33 -15.63 -14.47 35.39
C LEU A 33 -15.80 -13.12 36.12
N PHE A 34 -17.02 -12.76 36.53
CA PHE A 34 -17.31 -11.51 37.24
C PHE A 34 -16.47 -11.31 38.51
N PRO A 35 -16.29 -12.30 39.41
CA PRO A 35 -15.44 -12.15 40.60
C PRO A 35 -13.96 -11.86 40.29
N PHE A 36 -13.50 -12.18 39.08
CA PHE A 36 -12.15 -11.91 38.60
C PHE A 36 -12.03 -10.55 37.88
N GLY A 37 -13.08 -9.74 37.92
CA GLY A 37 -13.10 -8.38 37.41
C GLY A 37 -13.52 -8.24 35.94
N TYR A 38 -14.02 -9.29 35.29
CA TYR A 38 -14.67 -9.19 33.98
C TYR A 38 -16.11 -8.72 34.13
N THR A 39 -16.25 -7.46 34.52
CA THR A 39 -17.54 -6.75 34.60
C THR A 39 -18.03 -6.36 33.20
N GLU A 40 -19.28 -5.88 33.11
CA GLU A 40 -19.81 -5.30 31.87
C GLU A 40 -18.89 -4.21 31.30
N ILE A 41 -18.32 -3.36 32.16
CA ILE A 41 -17.39 -2.30 31.77
C ILE A 41 -16.14 -2.91 31.11
N ARG A 42 -15.49 -3.90 31.76
CA ARG A 42 -14.27 -4.52 31.22
C ARG A 42 -14.52 -5.29 29.93
N ILE A 43 -15.68 -5.97 29.82
CA ILE A 43 -16.10 -6.62 28.57
C ILE A 43 -16.33 -5.58 27.47
N GLY A 44 -16.91 -4.42 27.82
CA GLY A 44 -17.05 -3.27 26.95
C GLY A 44 -15.72 -2.74 26.42
N GLU A 45 -14.68 -2.66 27.27
CA GLU A 45 -13.32 -2.32 26.85
C GLU A 45 -12.79 -3.31 25.80
N GLY A 46 -12.96 -4.61 26.03
CA GLY A 46 -12.58 -5.65 25.06
C GLY A 46 -13.28 -5.51 23.71
N LEU A 47 -14.58 -5.19 23.70
CA LEU A 47 -15.33 -4.93 22.48
C LEU A 47 -14.83 -3.67 21.74
N GLN A 48 -14.46 -2.61 22.47
CA GLN A 48 -13.89 -1.41 21.86
C GLN A 48 -12.52 -1.68 21.22
N LEU A 49 -11.67 -2.47 21.88
CA LEU A 49 -10.40 -2.93 21.32
C LEU A 49 -10.62 -3.75 20.04
N TYR A 50 -11.59 -4.68 20.06
CA TYR A 50 -11.95 -5.46 18.88
C TYR A 50 -12.40 -4.58 17.71
N ASN A 51 -13.34 -3.66 17.95
CA ASN A 51 -13.85 -2.77 16.89
C ASN A 51 -12.72 -1.92 16.29
N THR A 52 -11.83 -1.40 17.14
CA THR A 52 -10.68 -0.60 16.70
C THR A 52 -9.74 -1.43 15.81
N ALA A 53 -9.38 -2.64 16.23
CA ALA A 53 -8.51 -3.53 15.45
C ALA A 53 -9.18 -3.96 14.14
N PHE A 54 -10.50 -4.21 14.16
CA PHE A 54 -11.29 -4.55 12.98
C PHE A 54 -11.33 -3.41 11.95
N ASP A 55 -11.60 -2.19 12.41
CA ASP A 55 -11.65 -1.01 11.54
C ASP A 55 -10.27 -0.70 10.94
N LEU A 56 -9.20 -0.84 11.73
CA LEU A 56 -7.83 -0.67 11.23
C LEU A 56 -7.42 -1.77 10.25
N GLN A 57 -7.89 -3.01 10.43
CA GLN A 57 -7.70 -4.08 9.46
C GLN A 57 -8.41 -3.79 8.14
N LYS A 58 -9.64 -3.25 8.18
CA LYS A 58 -10.36 -2.82 6.98
C LYS A 58 -9.65 -1.65 6.30
N PHE A 59 -9.20 -0.66 7.08
CA PHE A 59 -8.46 0.49 6.58
C PHE A 59 -7.15 0.05 5.90
N GLN A 60 -6.36 -0.81 6.53
CA GLN A 60 -5.13 -1.34 5.94
C GLN A 60 -5.37 -2.06 4.61
N LYS A 61 -6.45 -2.84 4.48
CA LYS A 61 -6.80 -3.48 3.19
C LYS A 61 -7.12 -2.45 2.10
N LYS A 62 -7.79 -1.35 2.45
CA LYS A 62 -8.09 -0.24 1.54
C LYS A 62 -6.80 0.40 1.03
N GLU A 63 -5.90 0.78 1.95
CA GLU A 63 -4.64 1.46 1.60
C GLU A 63 -3.73 0.60 0.70
N TYR A 64 -3.69 -0.73 0.92
CA TYR A 64 -2.98 -1.62 0.00
C TYR A 64 -3.62 -1.67 -1.39
N GLY A 65 -4.95 -1.62 -1.47
CA GLY A 65 -5.66 -1.52 -2.75
C GLY A 65 -5.30 -0.24 -3.51
N GLU A 66 -5.21 0.90 -2.81
CA GLU A 66 -4.80 2.18 -3.38
C GLU A 66 -3.32 2.17 -3.80
N GLN A 67 -2.43 1.60 -2.99
CA GLN A 67 -1.02 1.39 -3.33
C GLN A 67 -0.85 0.55 -4.60
N PHE A 68 -1.59 -0.55 -4.74
CA PHE A 68 -1.53 -1.40 -5.94
C PHE A 68 -2.00 -0.63 -7.16
N ALA A 69 -3.16 0.04 -7.09
CA ALA A 69 -3.69 0.82 -8.19
C ALA A 69 -2.73 1.96 -8.61
N ALA A 70 -2.10 2.65 -7.66
CA ALA A 70 -1.13 3.71 -7.95
C ALA A 70 0.15 3.16 -8.59
N THR A 71 0.59 1.97 -8.17
CA THR A 71 1.75 1.28 -8.73
C THR A 71 1.49 0.84 -10.17
N GLU A 72 0.33 0.23 -10.43
CA GLU A 72 -0.10 -0.15 -11.78
C GLU A 72 -0.21 1.07 -12.70
N GLY A 73 -0.86 2.14 -12.24
CA GLY A 73 -1.01 3.38 -12.99
C GLY A 73 0.33 4.03 -13.34
N PHE A 74 1.25 4.12 -12.37
CA PHE A 74 2.61 4.62 -12.60
C PHE A 74 3.36 3.76 -13.63
N GLN A 75 3.32 2.43 -13.50
CA GLN A 75 4.07 1.54 -14.40
C GLN A 75 3.52 1.58 -15.83
N ALA A 76 2.20 1.64 -15.99
CA ALA A 76 1.56 1.77 -17.29
C ALA A 76 1.97 3.08 -17.98
N ALA A 77 1.86 4.21 -17.28
CA ALA A 77 2.24 5.51 -17.80
C ALA A 77 3.73 5.59 -18.13
N LEU A 78 4.60 5.04 -17.28
CA LEU A 78 6.04 5.00 -17.53
C LEU A 78 6.36 4.21 -18.79
N ASN A 79 5.76 3.04 -18.97
CA ASN A 79 5.97 2.19 -20.15
C ASN A 79 5.53 2.91 -21.44
N GLU A 80 4.36 3.56 -21.40
CA GLU A 80 3.83 4.33 -22.53
C GLU A 80 4.77 5.50 -22.88
N ALA A 81 5.11 6.34 -21.89
CA ALA A 81 5.97 7.51 -22.11
C ALA A 81 7.40 7.12 -22.52
N ALA A 82 7.96 6.04 -21.94
CA ALA A 82 9.28 5.54 -22.30
C ALA A 82 9.32 4.99 -23.73
N THR A 83 8.26 4.31 -24.18
CA THR A 83 8.16 3.80 -25.55
C THR A 83 8.00 4.94 -26.54
N LEU A 84 7.13 5.91 -26.24
CA LEU A 84 6.88 7.07 -27.09
C LEU A 84 8.13 7.96 -27.20
N SER A 85 8.77 8.27 -26.08
CA SER A 85 10.01 9.06 -26.08
C SER A 85 11.14 8.39 -26.85
N MET A 86 11.28 7.05 -26.80
CA MET A 86 12.26 6.34 -27.63
C MET A 86 12.01 6.54 -29.12
N LEU A 87 10.76 6.47 -29.56
CA LEU A 87 10.41 6.73 -30.96
C LEU A 87 10.84 8.14 -31.38
N HIS A 88 10.51 9.14 -30.56
CA HIS A 88 10.86 10.53 -30.83
C HIS A 88 12.37 10.76 -30.82
N VAL A 89 13.10 10.18 -29.86
CA VAL A 89 14.57 10.22 -29.80
C VAL A 89 15.20 9.66 -31.07
N ASN A 90 14.70 8.55 -31.60
CA ASN A 90 15.22 7.96 -32.84
C ASN A 90 15.00 8.87 -34.05
N VAL A 91 13.81 9.50 -34.16
CA VAL A 91 13.53 10.47 -35.22
C VAL A 91 14.40 11.72 -35.07
N ALA A 92 14.53 12.24 -33.85
CA ALA A 92 15.36 13.41 -33.57
C ALA A 92 16.83 13.17 -33.90
N ARG A 93 17.37 11.98 -33.60
CA ARG A 93 18.74 11.61 -34.01
C ARG A 93 18.94 11.66 -35.52
N VAL A 94 17.93 11.27 -36.30
CA VAL A 94 17.98 11.39 -37.77
C VAL A 94 17.88 12.85 -38.20
N ALA A 95 16.96 13.62 -37.62
CA ALA A 95 16.75 15.03 -37.94
C ALA A 95 17.98 15.91 -37.61
N PHE A 96 18.65 15.62 -36.49
CA PHE A 96 19.80 16.37 -35.98
C PHE A 96 21.15 15.80 -36.44
N ARG A 97 21.19 14.81 -37.33
CA ARG A 97 22.45 14.12 -37.74
C ARG A 97 23.58 15.05 -38.21
N ASN A 98 23.23 16.21 -38.76
CA ASN A 98 24.17 17.22 -39.25
C ASN A 98 24.33 18.42 -38.29
N HIS A 99 23.70 18.36 -37.11
CA HIS A 99 23.61 19.42 -36.11
C HIS A 99 24.09 18.86 -34.75
N GLY A 100 25.40 18.62 -34.63
CA GLY A 100 26.00 17.97 -33.45
C GLY A 100 25.73 18.72 -32.13
N TYR A 101 25.56 20.04 -32.18
CA TYR A 101 25.17 20.83 -31.00
C TYR A 101 23.77 20.48 -30.50
N LEU A 102 22.79 20.28 -31.38
CA LEU A 102 21.44 19.84 -31.00
C LEU A 102 21.44 18.43 -30.41
N LEU A 103 22.25 17.51 -30.97
CA LEU A 103 22.40 16.17 -30.40
C LEU A 103 22.92 16.21 -28.96
N ARG A 104 23.87 17.10 -28.68
CA ARG A 104 24.44 17.27 -27.34
C ARG A 104 23.47 17.97 -26.39
N GLU A 105 22.87 19.07 -26.82
CA GLU A 105 21.97 19.85 -25.98
C GLU A 105 20.71 19.06 -25.59
N ALA A 106 20.21 18.21 -26.50
CA ALA A 106 19.10 17.31 -26.26
C ALA A 106 19.51 15.99 -25.55
N GLU A 107 20.76 15.86 -25.10
CA GLU A 107 21.34 14.67 -24.45
C GLU A 107 21.18 13.36 -25.24
N LEU A 108 21.31 13.44 -26.57
CA LEU A 108 21.18 12.30 -27.49
C LEU A 108 22.53 11.65 -27.86
N ASP A 109 23.65 12.30 -27.49
CA ASP A 109 25.03 11.85 -27.72
C ASP A 109 25.62 11.03 -26.56
N ASP A 110 24.92 10.90 -25.44
CA ASP A 110 25.30 10.09 -24.27
C ASP A 110 24.48 8.79 -24.16
N GLU A 111 24.92 7.87 -23.30
CA GLU A 111 24.19 6.66 -22.96
C GLU A 111 22.84 6.99 -22.31
N ARG A 112 21.83 6.19 -22.65
CA ARG A 112 20.49 6.33 -22.09
C ARG A 112 20.52 6.02 -20.59
N LYS A 113 19.95 6.93 -19.79
CA LYS A 113 19.86 6.72 -18.35
C LYS A 113 18.81 5.65 -18.02
N VAL A 114 19.22 4.63 -17.25
CA VAL A 114 18.38 3.46 -16.90
C VAL A 114 17.57 3.64 -15.62
N THR A 115 18.02 4.52 -14.72
CA THR A 115 17.27 4.86 -13.50
C THR A 115 16.08 5.74 -13.84
N TYR A 116 14.98 5.63 -13.08
CA TYR A 116 13.81 6.51 -13.23
C TYR A 116 14.18 8.01 -13.23
N THR A 117 14.98 8.47 -12.27
CA THR A 117 15.35 9.89 -12.14
C THR A 117 16.20 10.36 -13.31
N GLY A 118 17.17 9.54 -13.74
CA GLY A 118 17.96 9.82 -14.93
C GLY A 118 17.11 9.84 -16.21
N TRP A 119 16.19 8.88 -16.39
CA TRP A 119 15.27 8.85 -17.53
C TRP A 119 14.40 10.11 -17.56
N LEU A 120 13.84 10.52 -16.42
CA LEU A 120 12.99 11.70 -16.31
C LEU A 120 13.77 12.97 -16.66
N GLY A 121 14.97 13.13 -16.11
CA GLY A 121 15.84 14.28 -16.41
C GLY A 121 16.18 14.36 -17.90
N GLN A 122 16.73 13.28 -18.46
CA GLN A 122 17.11 13.22 -19.87
C GLN A 122 15.93 13.47 -20.80
N THR A 123 14.76 12.89 -20.50
CA THR A 123 13.58 13.03 -21.36
C THR A 123 12.97 14.43 -21.30
N ARG A 124 13.01 15.09 -20.12
CA ARG A 124 12.61 16.50 -19.99
C ARG A 124 13.52 17.43 -20.78
N GLN A 125 14.84 17.23 -20.66
CA GLN A 125 15.82 18.01 -21.41
C GLN A 125 15.62 17.84 -22.92
N PHE A 126 15.43 16.60 -23.37
CA PHE A 126 15.11 16.29 -24.76
C PHE A 126 13.90 17.08 -25.28
N TYR A 127 12.75 17.01 -24.59
CA TYR A 127 11.54 17.71 -25.03
C TYR A 127 11.67 19.23 -24.93
N SER A 128 12.37 19.76 -23.93
CA SER A 128 12.64 21.20 -23.83
C SER A 128 13.42 21.68 -25.05
N VAL A 129 14.49 21.00 -25.45
CA VAL A 129 15.25 21.36 -26.66
C VAL A 129 14.39 21.23 -27.92
N CYS A 130 13.62 20.15 -28.06
CA CYS A 130 12.76 19.94 -29.22
C CYS A 130 11.68 21.01 -29.40
N LEU A 131 11.24 21.65 -28.32
CA LEU A 131 10.17 22.65 -28.32
C LEU A 131 10.70 24.10 -28.31
N GLU A 132 11.80 24.34 -27.61
CA GLU A 132 12.26 25.69 -27.27
C GLU A 132 13.49 26.14 -28.08
N HIS A 133 14.33 25.21 -28.55
CA HIS A 133 15.51 25.60 -29.33
C HIS A 133 15.09 26.03 -30.76
N PRO A 134 15.43 27.25 -31.23
CA PRO A 134 14.93 27.79 -32.50
C PRO A 134 15.14 26.89 -33.72
N ASP A 135 16.26 26.18 -33.78
CA ASP A 135 16.60 25.29 -34.91
C ASP A 135 15.93 23.90 -34.85
N ALA A 136 15.42 23.47 -33.70
CA ALA A 136 14.97 22.08 -33.51
C ALA A 136 13.58 21.78 -34.12
N PRO A 137 12.51 22.55 -33.84
CA PRO A 137 11.19 22.32 -34.42
C PRO A 137 11.18 22.20 -35.96
N PRO A 138 11.81 23.10 -36.75
CA PRO A 138 11.75 23.01 -38.22
C PRO A 138 12.49 21.80 -38.78
N LEU A 139 13.43 21.19 -38.02
CA LEU A 139 14.08 19.95 -38.41
C LEU A 139 13.22 18.73 -38.11
N LEU A 140 12.54 18.72 -36.96
CA LEU A 140 11.65 17.64 -36.52
C LEU A 140 10.37 17.56 -37.35
N GLU A 141 9.82 18.72 -37.72
CA GLU A 141 8.59 18.81 -38.52
C GLU A 141 8.72 18.14 -39.90
N LYS A 142 9.93 18.15 -40.49
CA LYS A 142 10.22 17.43 -41.75
C LYS A 142 10.01 15.92 -41.65
N PHE A 143 10.05 15.38 -40.44
CA PHE A 143 9.81 13.96 -40.14
C PHE A 143 8.45 13.73 -39.45
N GLY A 144 7.57 14.72 -39.45
CA GLY A 144 6.21 14.63 -38.92
C GLY A 144 6.11 14.78 -37.40
N LEU A 145 7.19 15.17 -36.71
CA LEU A 145 7.12 15.53 -35.28
C LEU A 145 6.81 17.02 -35.15
N THR A 146 5.53 17.33 -35.07
CA THR A 146 5.04 18.70 -34.86
C THR A 146 5.17 19.12 -33.40
N THR A 147 5.12 20.43 -33.15
CA THR A 147 5.09 21.01 -31.80
C THR A 147 3.96 20.44 -30.95
N ASP A 148 2.78 20.20 -31.54
CA ASP A 148 1.63 19.61 -30.84
C ASP A 148 1.92 18.17 -30.36
N ILE A 149 2.55 17.34 -31.21
CA ILE A 149 2.93 15.97 -30.86
C ILE A 149 3.97 15.97 -29.73
N LEU A 150 4.97 16.85 -29.84
CA LEU A 150 6.04 16.98 -28.85
C LEU A 150 5.51 17.49 -27.51
N THR A 151 4.61 18.48 -27.52
CA THR A 151 3.96 19.01 -26.31
C THR A 151 3.10 17.96 -25.63
N ALA A 152 2.28 17.22 -26.40
CA ALA A 152 1.48 16.13 -25.84
C ALA A 152 2.34 15.02 -25.23
N ALA A 153 3.50 14.72 -25.84
CA ALA A 153 4.42 13.72 -25.33
C ALA A 153 5.21 14.20 -24.09
N GLN A 154 5.58 15.49 -24.04
CA GLN A 154 6.14 16.11 -22.83
C GLN A 154 5.15 16.03 -21.67
N GLN A 155 3.86 16.32 -21.92
CA GLN A 155 2.83 16.20 -20.88
C GLN A 155 2.74 14.77 -20.33
N LYS A 156 2.83 13.73 -21.17
CA LYS A 156 2.86 12.34 -20.70
C LYS A 156 4.05 12.05 -19.77
N VAL A 157 5.20 12.68 -19.99
CA VAL A 157 6.37 12.55 -19.11
C VAL A 157 6.11 13.22 -17.75
N GLU A 158 5.44 14.37 -17.74
CA GLU A 158 5.04 15.05 -16.50
C GLU A 158 3.96 14.27 -15.73
N ASP A 159 3.05 13.62 -16.44
CA ASP A 159 2.03 12.75 -15.83
C ASP A 159 2.68 11.56 -15.13
N VAL A 160 3.73 10.96 -15.71
CA VAL A 160 4.51 9.90 -15.06
C VAL A 160 5.12 10.38 -13.75
N HIS A 161 5.66 11.60 -13.72
CA HIS A 161 6.23 12.16 -12.49
C HIS A 161 5.17 12.37 -11.40
N SER A 162 4.00 12.88 -11.78
CA SER A 162 2.87 13.06 -10.87
C SER A 162 2.37 11.73 -10.31
N LEU A 163 2.26 10.70 -11.16
CA LEU A 163 1.89 9.35 -10.76
C LEU A 163 2.94 8.69 -9.86
N LYS A 164 4.23 8.98 -10.08
CA LYS A 164 5.30 8.50 -9.19
C LYS A 164 5.17 9.08 -7.79
N ILE A 165 4.88 10.37 -7.66
CA ILE A 165 4.65 11.02 -6.36
C ILE A 165 3.49 10.35 -5.64
N LYS A 166 2.37 10.15 -6.34
CA LYS A 166 1.22 9.43 -5.78
C LYS A 166 1.61 8.03 -5.32
N GLN A 167 2.29 7.25 -6.16
CA GLN A 167 2.73 5.89 -5.83
C GLN A 167 3.60 5.82 -4.56
N ILE A 168 4.47 6.83 -4.34
CA ILE A 168 5.28 6.93 -3.11
C ILE A 168 4.40 7.23 -1.90
N HIS A 169 3.44 8.17 -2.03
CA HIS A 169 2.52 8.53 -0.96
C HIS A 169 1.69 7.33 -0.49
N GLU A 170 1.00 6.66 -1.42
CA GLU A 170 0.16 5.50 -1.12
C GLU A 170 0.98 4.33 -0.51
N SER A 171 2.24 4.19 -0.91
CA SER A 171 3.14 3.20 -0.29
C SER A 171 3.47 3.55 1.17
N GLY A 172 3.58 4.84 1.49
CA GLY A 172 3.76 5.31 2.87
C GLY A 172 2.50 5.09 3.71
N ASP A 173 1.33 5.40 3.17
CA ASP A 173 0.05 5.22 3.85
C ASP A 173 -0.23 3.75 4.16
N ALA A 174 0.02 2.85 3.21
CA ALA A 174 -0.10 1.40 3.41
C ALA A 174 0.82 0.87 4.52
N GLN A 175 2.05 1.41 4.64
CA GLN A 175 2.98 1.07 5.72
C GLN A 175 2.50 1.60 7.07
N LEU A 176 2.03 2.84 7.13
CA LEU A 176 1.47 3.42 8.35
C LEU A 176 0.25 2.65 8.82
N ALA A 177 -0.68 2.33 7.92
CA ALA A 177 -1.87 1.54 8.22
C ALA A 177 -1.52 0.14 8.74
N THR A 178 -0.47 -0.49 8.20
CA THR A 178 0.08 -1.76 8.71
C THR A 178 0.51 -1.63 10.17
N LYS A 179 1.31 -0.61 10.48
CA LYS A 179 1.83 -0.38 11.83
C LYS A 179 0.72 -0.13 12.85
N GLU A 180 -0.25 0.71 12.52
CA GLU A 180 -1.37 1.02 13.43
C GLU A 180 -2.28 -0.20 13.63
N ARG A 181 -2.55 -0.96 12.55
CA ARG A 181 -3.31 -2.22 12.62
C ARG A 181 -2.62 -3.25 13.49
N ASP A 182 -1.32 -3.46 13.32
CA ASP A 182 -0.54 -4.42 14.12
C ASP A 182 -0.55 -4.05 15.61
N LYS A 183 -0.35 -2.76 15.93
CA LYS A 183 -0.42 -2.27 17.31
C LYS A 183 -1.79 -2.50 17.95
N ALA A 184 -2.87 -2.25 17.22
CA ALA A 184 -4.23 -2.48 17.73
C ALA A 184 -4.52 -3.97 17.93
N LEU A 185 -4.04 -4.82 17.02
CA LEU A 185 -4.16 -6.27 17.13
C LEU A 185 -3.39 -6.82 18.34
N ASP A 186 -2.15 -6.38 18.56
CA ASP A 186 -1.36 -6.77 19.72
C ASP A 186 -2.05 -6.37 21.04
N THR A 187 -2.65 -5.17 21.07
CA THR A 187 -3.39 -4.68 22.25
C THR A 187 -4.63 -5.55 22.52
N LEU A 188 -5.39 -5.88 21.48
CA LEU A 188 -6.55 -6.77 21.58
C LEU A 188 -6.13 -8.17 22.06
N GLU A 189 -5.05 -8.72 21.49
CA GLU A 189 -4.60 -10.07 21.81
C GLU A 189 -4.04 -10.21 23.20
N ALA A 190 -3.32 -9.19 23.71
CA ALA A 190 -2.91 -9.15 25.10
C ALA A 190 -4.14 -9.20 26.03
N TRP A 191 -5.16 -8.39 25.74
CA TRP A 191 -6.41 -8.40 26.51
C TRP A 191 -7.13 -9.75 26.44
N VAL A 192 -7.19 -10.37 25.25
CA VAL A 192 -7.82 -11.69 25.06
C VAL A 192 -7.02 -12.80 25.75
N ALA A 193 -5.69 -12.71 25.77
CA ALA A 193 -4.84 -13.66 26.46
C ALA A 193 -5.13 -13.67 27.97
N ASP A 194 -5.27 -12.49 28.57
CA ASP A 194 -5.68 -12.34 29.98
C ASP A 194 -7.08 -12.94 30.21
N LEU A 195 -8.03 -12.66 29.30
CA LEU A 195 -9.38 -13.22 29.36
C LEU A 195 -9.34 -14.75 29.35
N VAL A 196 -8.58 -15.34 28.43
CA VAL A 196 -8.46 -16.79 28.30
C VAL A 196 -7.79 -17.39 29.53
N ALA A 197 -6.76 -16.74 30.08
CA ALA A 197 -6.08 -17.20 31.28
C ALA A 197 -7.04 -17.25 32.49
N ILE A 198 -7.81 -16.18 32.69
CA ILE A 198 -8.80 -16.12 33.78
C ILE A 198 -9.95 -17.09 33.53
N ALA A 199 -10.45 -17.21 32.30
CA ALA A 199 -11.49 -18.18 31.96
C ALA A 199 -11.07 -19.61 32.32
N ARG A 200 -9.82 -20.00 32.01
CA ARG A 200 -9.27 -21.32 32.35
C ARG A 200 -9.23 -21.59 33.86
N VAL A 201 -9.04 -20.55 34.67
CA VAL A 201 -9.07 -20.66 36.14
C VAL A 201 -10.51 -20.72 36.65
N ALA A 202 -11.35 -19.76 36.23
CA ALA A 202 -12.73 -19.62 36.70
C ALA A 202 -13.64 -20.80 36.29
N LEU A 203 -13.33 -21.46 35.18
CA LEU A 203 -14.13 -22.54 34.59
C LEU A 203 -13.41 -23.89 34.67
N ALA A 204 -12.43 -24.06 35.56
CA ALA A 204 -11.64 -25.29 35.68
C ALA A 204 -12.51 -26.55 35.85
N ASP A 205 -13.58 -26.44 36.65
CA ASP A 205 -14.54 -27.53 36.90
C ASP A 205 -15.67 -27.61 35.86
N SER A 206 -15.64 -26.78 34.82
CA SER A 206 -16.66 -26.71 33.78
C SER A 206 -16.04 -26.63 32.36
N PRO A 207 -15.37 -27.70 31.90
CA PRO A 207 -14.66 -27.72 30.61
C PRO A 207 -15.53 -27.35 29.41
N GLN A 208 -16.80 -27.75 29.43
CA GLN A 208 -17.73 -27.47 28.34
C GLN A 208 -18.01 -25.97 28.18
N LEU A 209 -17.89 -25.18 29.25
CA LEU A 209 -18.01 -23.72 29.18
C LEU A 209 -16.78 -23.08 28.53
N LEU A 210 -15.58 -23.66 28.68
CA LEU A 210 -14.39 -23.24 27.94
C LEU A 210 -14.52 -23.54 26.44
N GLU A 211 -15.06 -24.70 26.09
CA GLU A 211 -15.28 -25.07 24.69
C GLU A 211 -16.26 -24.12 23.98
N LYS A 212 -17.29 -23.62 24.68
CA LYS A 212 -18.19 -22.58 24.14
C LYS A 212 -17.46 -21.29 23.76
N MET A 213 -16.36 -20.96 24.45
CA MET A 213 -15.50 -19.82 24.12
C MET A 213 -14.50 -20.12 23.00
N GLY A 214 -14.57 -21.31 22.38
CA GLY A 214 -13.59 -21.78 21.41
C GLY A 214 -12.24 -22.12 22.05
N ILE A 215 -12.18 -22.32 23.37
CA ILE A 215 -10.96 -22.66 24.09
C ILE A 215 -10.82 -24.19 24.11
N LYS A 216 -9.82 -24.72 23.42
CA LYS A 216 -9.52 -26.16 23.46
C LYS A 216 -9.06 -26.56 24.88
N VAL A 217 -9.68 -27.62 25.40
CA VAL A 217 -9.31 -28.31 26.64
C VAL A 217 -8.69 -29.66 26.26
N LYS A 218 -7.63 -30.08 26.96
CA LYS A 218 -7.05 -31.41 26.72
C LYS A 218 -8.03 -32.46 27.23
N SER A 219 -8.43 -33.37 26.36
CA SER A 219 -9.20 -34.58 26.70
C SER A 219 -8.38 -35.53 27.54
#